data_AF-A0A956IBS3-F1
#
_entry.id   AF-A0A956IBS3-F1
#
_cell.length_a   1.000
_cell.length_b   1.000
_cell.length_c   1.000
_cell.angle_alpha   90.00
_cell.angle_beta   90.00
_cell.angle_gamma   90.00
#
_symmetry.space_group_name_H-M   'P 1'
#
loop_
_entity.id
_entity.type
_entity.pdbx_description
1 polymer ?
#
loop_
_entity_poly.entity_id
_entity_poly.type
_entity_poly.pdbx_seq_one_letter_code
_entity_poly.pdbx_strand_id
1 'polypeptide(L)'
;MTRASTLLLTLTLACGSSNEPAPSSEVPATETPIETATPTAPTPEVAPEPLAAAAGGTKQAAARPTITAAQRRELRAAIRDGRGKTRRGDHAGALADFRRALAIDAQSARLRCEAGYVAFRAGQLDDAERWIQLALGRLPSDPPDALKNPVAMCLFNAGLVYEARDRKTDAREAWTRSLALRPNATVQRRLDALGAAEAPTRVALTGSFETIARRLRDEYCEGGSAGFVREDLESCDQIEENLRAPTGTSSPAFDARLVEHSVTVLGGDMTAMLVVKAGEQTRAVHVASLYDPGTMGMSASYDVQRFELVDLIPGGSPELVLQVSQNENDEDMGVCERTGGTDLRTWVCGLVDGAIHCAALPMESTGYFERDDGCCEEGDECDPPMSETSGYRYTLAFDAGNVVVTRGAAPAQTDFTEEPLANWVGRHSLEALLREEARMSQATGMGSTF
;
A
#
# COMPACT_ATOMS: atom_id res chain seq x y z
N MET A 1 28.81 32.84 -53.64
CA MET A 1 29.50 31.63 -54.12
C MET A 1 28.97 30.46 -53.29
N THR A 2 27.86 29.83 -53.70
CA THR A 2 27.78 28.51 -54.40
C THR A 2 28.34 27.37 -53.54
N ARG A 3 27.64 26.29 -53.15
CA ARG A 3 26.46 25.52 -53.64
C ARG A 3 25.78 24.86 -52.42
N ALA A 4 24.46 24.73 -52.24
CA ALA A 4 23.46 23.91 -52.95
C ALA A 4 23.80 22.40 -53.02
N SER A 5 23.05 21.56 -52.29
CA SER A 5 22.42 20.34 -52.82
C SER A 5 21.51 19.67 -51.79
N THR A 6 20.23 19.70 -52.13
CA THR A 6 19.07 19.00 -51.59
C THR A 6 19.12 17.50 -51.93
N LEU A 7 18.66 16.62 -51.05
CA LEU A 7 18.13 15.33 -51.49
C LEU A 7 16.83 15.00 -50.72
N LEU A 8 15.75 15.01 -51.50
CA LEU A 8 14.38 14.66 -51.16
C LEU A 8 14.21 13.18 -51.52
N LEU A 9 13.68 12.34 -50.63
CA LEU A 9 13.23 10.99 -50.98
C LEU A 9 11.76 10.82 -50.60
N THR A 10 10.91 11.03 -51.60
CA THR A 10 9.48 10.68 -51.62
C THR A 10 9.34 9.24 -52.14
N LEU A 11 8.66 8.36 -51.40
CA LEU A 11 8.13 7.10 -51.95
C LEU A 11 6.60 7.13 -51.84
N THR A 12 5.94 7.08 -53.00
CA THR A 12 4.49 6.98 -53.17
C THR A 12 4.03 5.53 -53.30
N LEU A 13 2.77 5.33 -52.91
CA LEU A 13 1.93 4.13 -52.92
C LEU A 13 1.99 3.26 -54.19
N ALA A 14 1.76 1.95 -54.00
CA ALA A 14 1.06 1.10 -54.96
C ALA A 14 -0.03 0.28 -54.24
N CYS A 15 -1.29 0.50 -54.61
CA CYS A 15 -2.43 -0.37 -54.33
C CYS A 15 -2.31 -1.66 -55.16
N GLY A 16 -2.73 -2.78 -54.57
CA GLY A 16 -2.95 -4.05 -55.27
C GLY A 16 -3.90 -4.93 -54.47
N SER A 17 -5.18 -4.89 -54.85
CA SER A 17 -6.25 -5.76 -54.34
C SER A 17 -6.21 -7.13 -55.03
N SER A 18 -6.41 -8.20 -54.28
CA SER A 18 -7.00 -9.43 -54.82
C SER A 18 -7.66 -10.23 -53.69
N ASN A 19 -9.00 -10.21 -53.74
CA ASN A 19 -9.91 -11.21 -53.17
C ASN A 19 -9.62 -12.59 -53.77
N GLU A 20 -9.67 -13.66 -52.97
CA GLU A 20 -10.63 -14.78 -53.11
C GLU A 20 -10.48 -15.80 -51.96
N PRO A 21 -11.52 -16.62 -51.70
CA PRO A 21 -11.90 -17.04 -50.35
C PRO A 21 -11.44 -18.46 -50.00
N ALA A 22 -11.38 -18.75 -48.70
CA ALA A 22 -11.20 -20.10 -48.15
C ALA A 22 -12.47 -20.54 -47.37
N PRO A 23 -12.73 -21.85 -47.29
CA PRO A 23 -14.08 -22.39 -47.29
C PRO A 23 -14.75 -22.48 -45.91
N SER A 24 -16.08 -22.37 -45.96
CA SER A 24 -17.03 -22.70 -44.91
C SER A 24 -16.93 -24.18 -44.53
N SER A 25 -16.84 -24.45 -43.23
CA SER A 25 -17.22 -25.74 -42.65
C SER A 25 -18.37 -25.50 -41.66
N GLU A 26 -19.56 -25.88 -42.13
CA GLU A 26 -20.78 -26.00 -41.35
C GLU A 26 -20.61 -27.06 -40.25
N VAL A 27 -21.05 -26.75 -39.04
CA VAL A 27 -21.35 -27.73 -37.99
C VAL A 27 -22.87 -27.67 -37.76
N PRO A 28 -23.61 -28.80 -37.76
CA PRO A 28 -25.06 -28.77 -37.67
C PRO A 28 -25.52 -28.50 -36.24
N ALA A 29 -26.42 -27.51 -36.09
CA ALA A 29 -27.23 -27.32 -34.90
C ALA A 29 -28.25 -28.47 -34.82
N THR A 30 -28.24 -29.19 -33.69
CA THR A 30 -29.30 -30.14 -33.35
C THR A 30 -30.26 -29.41 -32.43
N GLU A 31 -31.44 -29.06 -32.94
CA GLU A 31 -32.54 -28.50 -32.18
C GLU A 31 -33.16 -29.59 -31.29
N THR A 32 -33.20 -29.35 -29.98
CA THR A 32 -34.01 -30.14 -29.04
C THR A 32 -35.26 -29.32 -28.69
N PRO A 33 -36.48 -29.90 -28.70
CA PRO A 33 -37.71 -29.14 -28.48
C PRO A 33 -37.86 -28.68 -27.02
N ILE A 34 -38.22 -27.41 -26.83
CA ILE A 34 -38.67 -26.88 -25.55
C ILE A 34 -40.15 -27.23 -25.37
N GLU A 35 -40.42 -28.09 -24.39
CA GLU A 35 -41.77 -28.44 -23.95
C GLU A 35 -42.30 -27.35 -23.02
N THR A 36 -43.42 -26.77 -23.43
CA THR A 36 -44.23 -25.77 -22.72
C THR A 36 -44.81 -26.32 -21.41
N ALA A 37 -44.48 -25.67 -20.29
CA ALA A 37 -45.22 -25.80 -19.03
C ALA A 37 -46.03 -24.52 -18.74
N THR A 38 -47.34 -24.71 -18.61
CA THR A 38 -48.37 -23.70 -18.27
C THR A 38 -48.27 -23.20 -16.82
N PRO A 39 -48.86 -22.02 -16.51
CA PRO A 39 -48.54 -21.19 -15.35
C PRO A 39 -49.35 -21.57 -14.10
N THR A 40 -48.71 -21.52 -12.92
CA THR A 40 -49.38 -21.59 -11.62
C THR A 40 -49.53 -20.17 -11.04
N ALA A 41 -50.72 -19.90 -10.49
CA ALA A 41 -51.21 -18.63 -9.97
C ALA A 41 -50.49 -18.17 -8.67
N PRO A 42 -50.70 -16.91 -8.20
CA PRO A 42 -49.74 -16.16 -7.40
C PRO A 42 -49.89 -16.39 -5.90
N THR A 43 -48.75 -16.36 -5.20
CA THR A 43 -48.65 -16.33 -3.72
C THR A 43 -48.48 -14.87 -3.25
N PRO A 44 -49.04 -14.45 -2.10
CA PRO A 44 -49.29 -13.04 -1.80
C PRO A 44 -48.04 -12.23 -1.49
N GLU A 45 -48.07 -10.99 -1.98
CA GLU A 45 -47.19 -9.87 -1.69
C GLU A 45 -47.19 -9.54 -0.18
N VAL A 46 -46.05 -9.74 0.48
CA VAL A 46 -45.81 -9.29 1.87
C VAL A 46 -45.05 -7.97 1.78
N ALA A 47 -45.67 -6.90 2.26
CA ALA A 47 -45.10 -5.56 2.36
C ALA A 47 -43.85 -5.54 3.26
N PRO A 48 -42.84 -4.67 2.97
CA PRO A 48 -41.63 -4.61 3.77
C PRO A 48 -41.89 -3.91 5.11
N GLU A 49 -41.65 -4.63 6.21
CA GLU A 49 -41.54 -4.04 7.54
C GLU A 49 -40.21 -3.29 7.72
N PRO A 50 -40.14 -2.28 8.60
CA PRO A 50 -39.05 -1.31 8.64
C PRO A 50 -37.76 -1.92 9.21
N LEU A 51 -36.63 -1.53 8.62
CA LEU A 51 -35.27 -1.88 9.03
C LEU A 51 -34.99 -1.42 10.47
N ALA A 52 -35.21 -2.32 11.43
CA ALA A 52 -34.79 -2.15 12.81
C ALA A 52 -33.28 -2.39 12.93
N ALA A 53 -32.61 -1.47 13.62
CA ALA A 53 -31.18 -1.43 13.89
C ALA A 53 -30.63 -2.79 14.38
N ALA A 54 -29.70 -3.36 13.61
CA ALA A 54 -28.90 -4.51 14.03
C ALA A 54 -27.70 -4.03 14.86
N ALA A 55 -27.87 -4.04 16.18
CA ALA A 55 -26.77 -4.00 17.13
C ALA A 55 -26.04 -5.35 17.15
N GLY A 56 -24.70 -5.30 17.19
CA GLY A 56 -23.84 -6.28 17.87
C GLY A 56 -23.97 -7.75 17.45
N GLY A 57 -23.50 -8.09 16.25
CA GLY A 57 -23.13 -9.46 15.92
C GLY A 57 -21.69 -9.73 16.32
N THR A 58 -21.47 -10.48 17.39
CA THR A 58 -20.14 -11.04 17.71
C THR A 58 -19.72 -11.98 16.59
N LYS A 59 -18.72 -11.58 15.79
CA LYS A 59 -18.04 -12.50 14.86
C LYS A 59 -17.44 -13.63 15.69
N GLN A 60 -18.06 -14.80 15.65
CA GLN A 60 -17.52 -16.01 16.25
C GLN A 60 -16.25 -16.35 15.47
N ALA A 61 -15.09 -16.14 16.09
CA ALA A 61 -13.78 -16.39 15.49
C ALA A 61 -13.72 -17.84 15.00
N ALA A 62 -13.61 -18.02 13.68
CA ALA A 62 -13.36 -19.33 13.09
C ALA A 62 -12.04 -19.88 13.65
N ALA A 63 -12.02 -21.16 14.01
CA ALA A 63 -10.84 -21.80 14.58
C ALA A 63 -9.64 -21.69 13.62
N ARG A 64 -8.52 -21.18 14.16
CA ARG A 64 -7.23 -20.99 13.46
C ARG A 64 -6.80 -22.30 12.75
N PRO A 65 -6.40 -22.28 11.47
CA PRO A 65 -5.74 -23.42 10.83
C PRO A 65 -4.31 -23.55 11.40
N THR A 66 -4.14 -24.36 12.43
CA THR A 66 -2.81 -24.62 13.02
C THR A 66 -1.99 -25.51 12.09
N ILE A 67 -0.85 -25.02 11.57
CA ILE A 67 0.09 -25.89 10.85
C ILE A 67 0.61 -27.00 11.76
N THR A 68 0.60 -28.23 11.26
CA THR A 68 1.04 -29.41 12.00
C THR A 68 2.55 -29.43 12.20
N ALA A 69 3.04 -30.22 13.16
CA ALA A 69 4.49 -30.43 13.33
C ALA A 69 5.16 -31.02 12.07
N ALA A 70 4.42 -31.78 11.26
CA ALA A 70 4.92 -32.29 9.98
C ALA A 70 5.09 -31.17 8.95
N GLN A 71 4.07 -30.30 8.80
CA GLN A 71 4.14 -29.13 7.93
C GLN A 71 5.26 -28.17 8.34
N ARG A 72 5.50 -27.97 9.66
CA ARG A 72 6.65 -27.17 10.13
C ARG A 72 8.00 -27.74 9.68
N ARG A 73 8.18 -29.07 9.77
CA ARG A 73 9.42 -29.71 9.29
C ARG A 73 9.57 -29.56 7.78
N GLU A 74 8.49 -29.73 7.04
CA GLU A 74 8.49 -29.58 5.59
C GLU A 74 8.81 -28.12 5.17
N LEU A 75 8.17 -27.14 5.81
CA LEU A 75 8.44 -25.71 5.61
C LEU A 75 9.92 -25.39 5.80
N ARG A 76 10.50 -25.84 6.94
CA ARG A 76 11.92 -25.64 7.24
C ARG A 76 12.83 -26.31 6.21
N ALA A 77 12.53 -27.54 5.82
CA ALA A 77 13.30 -28.24 4.79
C ALA A 77 13.26 -27.48 3.46
N ALA A 78 12.08 -27.04 3.03
CA ALA A 78 11.90 -26.26 1.81
C ALA A 78 12.69 -24.94 1.85
N ILE A 79 12.63 -24.18 2.95
CA ILE A 79 13.43 -22.95 3.10
C ILE A 79 14.94 -23.24 3.03
N ARG A 80 15.40 -24.28 3.73
CA ARG A 80 16.82 -24.66 3.78
C ARG A 80 17.34 -25.08 2.41
N ASP A 81 16.57 -25.89 1.70
CA ASP A 81 16.88 -26.35 0.35
C ASP A 81 16.89 -25.18 -0.63
N GLY A 82 15.88 -24.30 -0.55
CA GLY A 82 15.78 -23.09 -1.36
C GLY A 82 17.00 -22.19 -1.20
N ARG A 83 17.35 -21.82 0.05
CA ARG A 83 18.55 -21.03 0.35
C ARG A 83 19.84 -21.73 -0.11
N GLY A 84 19.91 -23.05 0.07
CA GLY A 84 21.05 -23.86 -0.37
C GLY A 84 21.23 -23.84 -1.89
N LYS A 85 20.15 -24.00 -2.65
CA LYS A 85 20.15 -23.94 -4.13
C LYS A 85 20.46 -22.54 -4.63
N THR A 86 19.94 -21.50 -3.99
CA THR A 86 20.30 -20.10 -4.30
C THR A 86 21.80 -19.85 -4.20
N ARG A 87 22.45 -20.34 -3.14
CA ARG A 87 23.92 -20.21 -2.98
C ARG A 87 24.71 -20.96 -4.04
N ARG A 88 24.17 -22.07 -4.57
CA ARG A 88 24.79 -22.86 -5.64
C ARG A 88 24.47 -22.35 -7.05
N GLY A 89 23.66 -21.29 -7.17
CA GLY A 89 23.22 -20.74 -8.46
C GLY A 89 22.07 -21.51 -9.12
N ASP A 90 21.48 -22.51 -8.47
CA ASP A 90 20.29 -23.20 -8.94
C ASP A 90 19.03 -22.39 -8.57
N HIS A 91 18.81 -21.29 -9.29
CA HIS A 91 17.74 -20.34 -8.98
C HIS A 91 16.34 -20.90 -9.30
N ALA A 92 16.20 -21.70 -10.35
CA ALA A 92 14.94 -22.36 -10.69
C ALA A 92 14.55 -23.42 -9.64
N GLY A 93 15.50 -24.26 -9.24
CA GLY A 93 15.28 -25.25 -8.19
C GLY A 93 15.05 -24.60 -6.82
N ALA A 94 15.72 -23.48 -6.53
CA ALA A 94 15.48 -22.71 -5.32
C ALA A 94 14.07 -22.13 -5.27
N LEU A 95 13.59 -21.53 -6.36
CA LEU A 95 12.24 -20.97 -6.43
C LEU A 95 11.17 -22.04 -6.24
N ALA A 96 11.40 -23.25 -6.76
CA ALA A 96 10.50 -24.37 -6.54
C ALA A 96 10.39 -24.76 -5.05
N ASP A 97 11.49 -24.69 -4.29
CA ASP A 97 11.44 -24.92 -2.85
C ASP A 97 10.78 -23.77 -2.11
N PHE A 98 11.04 -22.51 -2.47
CA PHE A 98 10.35 -21.36 -1.89
C PHE A 98 8.84 -21.38 -2.18
N ARG A 99 8.41 -21.84 -3.35
CA ARG A 99 6.99 -22.09 -3.65
C ARG A 99 6.39 -23.18 -2.76
N ARG A 100 7.15 -24.23 -2.45
CA ARG A 100 6.72 -25.27 -1.50
C ARG A 100 6.60 -24.72 -0.08
N ALA A 101 7.55 -23.88 0.34
CA ALA A 101 7.49 -23.18 1.61
C ALA A 101 6.24 -22.27 1.67
N LEU A 102 6.01 -21.48 0.62
CA LEU A 102 4.81 -20.63 0.50
C LEU A 102 3.51 -21.42 0.34
N ALA A 103 3.53 -22.69 -0.06
CA ALA A 103 2.32 -23.51 -0.05
C ALA A 103 1.90 -23.92 1.38
N ILE A 104 2.85 -23.89 2.33
CA ILE A 104 2.63 -24.22 3.74
C ILE A 104 2.38 -22.95 4.55
N ASP A 105 3.16 -21.91 4.27
CA ASP A 105 3.07 -20.59 4.85
C ASP A 105 2.92 -19.56 3.73
N ALA A 106 1.70 -19.46 3.21
CA ALA A 106 1.38 -18.61 2.08
C ALA A 106 1.52 -17.13 2.39
N GLN A 107 1.73 -16.75 3.65
CA GLN A 107 1.51 -15.41 4.16
C GLN A 107 2.79 -14.74 4.69
N SER A 108 3.89 -15.48 4.90
CA SER A 108 5.16 -14.88 5.32
C SER A 108 5.73 -13.89 4.31
N ALA A 109 5.77 -12.61 4.71
CA ALA A 109 6.40 -11.54 3.94
C ALA A 109 7.89 -11.82 3.70
N ARG A 110 8.60 -12.35 4.71
CA ARG A 110 10.02 -12.73 4.61
C ARG A 110 10.24 -13.79 3.53
N LEU A 111 9.41 -14.84 3.49
CA LEU A 111 9.50 -15.88 2.46
C LEU A 111 9.19 -15.34 1.07
N ARG A 112 8.24 -14.41 0.96
CA ARG A 112 7.95 -13.74 -0.31
C ARG A 112 9.10 -12.84 -0.77
N CYS A 113 9.76 -12.10 0.13
CA CYS A 113 10.96 -11.32 -0.22
C CYS A 113 12.08 -12.22 -0.75
N GLU A 114 12.31 -13.39 -0.12
CA GLU A 114 13.31 -14.36 -0.59
C GLU A 114 12.90 -15.00 -1.93
N ALA A 115 11.63 -15.39 -2.08
CA ALA A 115 11.09 -15.93 -3.33
C ALA A 115 11.20 -14.92 -4.48
N GLY A 116 10.90 -13.65 -4.22
CA GLY A 116 11.01 -12.57 -5.20
C GLY A 116 12.45 -12.35 -5.67
N TYR A 117 13.41 -12.33 -4.74
CA TYR A 117 14.83 -12.28 -5.09
C TYR A 117 15.27 -13.50 -5.92
N VAL A 118 14.85 -14.71 -5.54
CA VAL A 118 15.24 -15.92 -6.27
C VAL A 118 14.60 -15.98 -7.64
N ALA A 119 13.34 -15.54 -7.78
CA ALA A 119 12.66 -15.40 -9.06
C ALA A 119 13.37 -14.39 -9.97
N PHE A 120 13.80 -13.24 -9.43
CA PHE A 120 14.62 -12.27 -10.15
C PHE A 120 15.92 -12.92 -10.65
N ARG A 121 16.61 -13.66 -9.79
CA ARG A 121 17.85 -14.38 -10.13
C ARG A 121 17.63 -15.51 -11.14
N ALA A 122 16.42 -16.05 -11.21
CA ALA A 122 16.00 -17.02 -12.23
C ALA A 122 15.53 -16.36 -13.54
N GLY A 123 15.52 -15.02 -13.64
CA GLY A 123 15.01 -14.28 -14.80
C GLY A 123 13.48 -14.26 -14.90
N GLN A 124 12.76 -14.69 -13.87
CA GLN A 124 11.30 -14.70 -13.82
C GLN A 124 10.81 -13.37 -13.24
N LEU A 125 10.89 -12.30 -14.04
CA LEU A 125 10.61 -10.93 -13.58
C LEU A 125 9.16 -10.72 -13.12
N ASP A 126 8.18 -11.34 -13.78
CA ASP A 126 6.76 -11.28 -13.35
C ASP A 126 6.56 -11.91 -11.98
N ASP A 127 7.10 -13.11 -11.76
CA ASP A 127 7.07 -13.75 -10.44
C ASP A 127 7.84 -12.94 -9.38
N ALA A 128 8.97 -12.35 -9.76
CA ALA A 128 9.79 -11.57 -8.85
C ALA A 128 9.05 -10.35 -8.32
N GLU A 129 8.46 -9.58 -9.24
CA GLU A 129 7.67 -8.40 -8.92
C GLU A 129 6.46 -8.76 -8.08
N ARG A 130 5.72 -9.80 -8.48
CA ARG A 130 4.56 -10.29 -7.75
C ARG A 130 4.90 -10.63 -6.30
N TRP A 131 5.95 -11.43 -6.08
CA TRP A 131 6.36 -11.78 -4.72
C TRP A 131 6.87 -10.60 -3.90
N ILE A 132 7.60 -9.67 -4.53
CA ILE A 132 8.07 -8.46 -3.86
C ILE A 132 6.91 -7.56 -3.44
N GLN A 133 5.94 -7.32 -4.32
CA GLN A 133 4.78 -6.46 -4.02
C GLN A 133 3.97 -7.06 -2.86
N LEU A 134 3.67 -8.36 -2.93
CA LEU A 134 2.99 -9.08 -1.84
C LEU A 134 3.75 -9.02 -0.52
N ALA A 135 5.08 -9.00 -0.55
CA ALA A 135 5.89 -8.88 0.65
C ALA A 135 5.87 -7.46 1.22
N LEU A 136 6.11 -6.46 0.38
CA LEU A 136 6.20 -5.06 0.81
C LEU A 136 4.88 -4.50 1.36
N GLY A 137 3.72 -5.01 0.92
CA GLY A 137 2.44 -4.61 1.52
C GLY A 137 2.17 -5.12 2.92
N ARG A 138 3.04 -5.99 3.43
CA ARG A 138 2.91 -6.57 4.78
C ARG A 138 4.03 -6.15 5.70
N LEU A 139 5.08 -5.57 5.14
CA LEU A 139 6.19 -5.09 5.94
C LEU A 139 5.86 -3.68 6.44
N PRO A 140 6.01 -3.42 7.75
CA PRO A 140 5.67 -2.13 8.31
C PRO A 140 6.52 -1.02 7.67
N SER A 141 5.90 0.13 7.46
CA SER A 141 6.58 1.29 6.87
C SER A 141 7.65 1.87 7.80
N ASP A 142 7.42 1.80 9.11
CA ASP A 142 8.37 2.14 10.19
C ASP A 142 8.63 0.89 11.06
N PRO A 143 9.52 -0.02 10.62
CA PRO A 143 9.74 -1.28 11.33
C PRO A 143 10.45 -1.08 12.68
N PRO A 144 10.09 -1.86 13.72
CA PRO A 144 10.89 -1.95 14.94
C PRO A 144 12.32 -2.42 14.61
N ASP A 145 13.27 -2.15 15.50
CA ASP A 145 14.70 -2.39 15.25
C ASP A 145 15.01 -3.82 14.80
N ALA A 146 14.34 -4.82 15.38
CA ALA A 146 14.47 -6.23 14.98
C ALA A 146 14.11 -6.49 13.50
N LEU A 147 13.19 -5.71 12.93
CA LEU A 147 12.69 -5.87 11.56
C LEU A 147 13.34 -4.92 10.54
N LYS A 148 14.09 -3.90 10.97
CA LYS A 148 14.79 -2.97 10.06
C LYS A 148 15.65 -3.70 9.03
N ASN A 149 16.39 -4.72 9.45
CA ASN A 149 17.25 -5.51 8.57
C ASN A 149 16.46 -6.31 7.50
N PRO A 150 15.47 -7.15 7.87
CA PRO A 150 14.59 -7.82 6.91
C PRO A 150 13.90 -6.87 5.93
N VAL A 151 13.33 -5.76 6.43
CA VAL A 151 12.62 -4.78 5.59
C VAL A 151 13.58 -4.10 4.61
N ALA A 152 14.74 -3.64 5.08
CA ALA A 152 15.77 -3.06 4.22
C ALA A 152 16.22 -4.02 3.11
N MET A 153 16.35 -5.32 3.41
CA MET A 153 16.70 -6.34 2.43
C MET A 153 15.60 -6.57 1.40
N CYS A 154 14.34 -6.59 1.82
CA CYS A 154 13.22 -6.71 0.89
C CYS A 154 13.13 -5.51 -0.06
N LEU A 155 13.27 -4.29 0.48
CA LEU A 155 13.32 -3.05 -0.31
C LEU A 155 14.50 -3.03 -1.29
N PHE A 156 15.66 -3.55 -0.89
CA PHE A 156 16.78 -3.71 -1.82
C PHE A 156 16.42 -4.64 -2.99
N ASN A 157 15.82 -5.80 -2.69
CA ASN A 157 15.39 -6.76 -3.70
C ASN A 157 14.32 -6.15 -4.63
N ALA A 158 13.42 -5.34 -4.09
CA ALA A 158 12.43 -4.61 -4.87
C ALA A 158 13.07 -3.68 -5.90
N GLY A 159 14.06 -2.88 -5.48
CA GLY A 159 14.76 -2.01 -6.41
C GLY A 159 15.53 -2.77 -7.50
N LEU A 160 16.01 -3.99 -7.24
CA LEU A 160 16.60 -4.84 -8.29
C LEU A 160 15.57 -5.24 -9.35
N VAL A 161 14.36 -5.60 -8.93
CA VAL A 161 13.26 -5.96 -9.83
C VAL A 161 12.82 -4.75 -10.65
N TYR A 162 12.60 -3.61 -9.99
CA TYR A 162 12.20 -2.37 -10.67
C TYR A 162 13.27 -1.88 -11.65
N GLU A 163 14.55 -1.94 -11.30
CA GLU A 163 15.64 -1.61 -12.23
C GLU A 163 15.60 -2.51 -13.48
N ALA A 164 15.41 -3.82 -13.32
CA ALA A 164 15.34 -4.73 -14.46
C ALA A 164 14.10 -4.56 -15.34
N ARG A 165 13.06 -3.88 -14.83
CA ARG A 165 11.86 -3.47 -15.57
C ARG A 165 11.99 -2.07 -16.18
N ASP A 166 13.15 -1.42 -16.08
CA ASP A 166 13.39 -0.01 -16.44
C ASP A 166 12.50 1.00 -15.64
N ARG A 167 11.96 0.56 -14.50
CA ARG A 167 11.18 1.37 -13.55
C ARG A 167 12.10 2.13 -12.59
N LYS A 168 12.90 3.05 -13.13
CA LYS A 168 13.97 3.73 -12.39
C LYS A 168 13.47 4.57 -11.20
N THR A 169 12.28 5.16 -11.31
CA THR A 169 11.66 5.94 -10.23
C THR A 169 11.35 5.05 -9.03
N ASP A 170 10.74 3.90 -9.27
CA ASP A 170 10.38 2.93 -8.22
C ASP A 170 11.63 2.29 -7.60
N ALA A 171 12.65 1.99 -8.42
CA ALA A 171 13.93 1.49 -7.94
C ALA A 171 14.61 2.48 -6.99
N ARG A 172 14.58 3.77 -7.36
CA ARG A 172 15.11 4.86 -6.53
C ARG A 172 14.39 4.95 -5.19
N GLU A 173 13.06 4.92 -5.19
CA GLU A 173 12.28 4.97 -3.95
C GLU A 173 12.64 3.79 -3.04
N ALA A 174 12.58 2.57 -3.58
CA ALA A 174 12.87 1.36 -2.81
C ALA A 174 14.29 1.36 -2.21
N TRP A 175 15.30 1.75 -2.98
CA TRP A 175 16.68 1.84 -2.48
C TRP A 175 16.89 2.98 -1.48
N THR A 176 16.19 4.11 -1.64
CA THR A 176 16.23 5.21 -0.68
C THR A 176 15.66 4.75 0.67
N ARG A 177 14.49 4.09 0.66
CA ARG A 177 13.88 3.51 1.87
C ARG A 177 14.76 2.41 2.48
N SER A 178 15.38 1.57 1.65
CA SER A 178 16.34 0.54 2.10
C SER A 178 17.51 1.17 2.87
N LEU A 179 18.10 2.26 2.35
CA LEU A 179 19.23 2.96 2.97
C LEU A 179 18.85 3.69 4.26
N ALA A 180 17.63 4.22 4.34
CA ALA A 180 17.11 4.86 5.55
C ALA A 180 17.05 3.87 6.72
N LEU A 181 16.65 2.63 6.47
CA LEU A 181 16.59 1.58 7.48
C LEU A 181 17.97 0.97 7.78
N ARG A 182 18.82 0.84 6.76
CA ARG A 182 20.13 0.21 6.89
C ARG A 182 21.13 0.74 5.86
N PRO A 183 22.20 1.44 6.29
CA PRO A 183 23.27 1.86 5.39
C PRO A 183 23.91 0.67 4.65
N ASN A 184 24.02 0.77 3.33
CA ASN A 184 24.60 -0.28 2.49
C ASN A 184 25.27 0.30 1.23
N ALA A 185 26.59 0.13 1.12
CA ALA A 185 27.38 0.68 0.02
C ALA A 185 26.99 0.16 -1.38
N THR A 186 26.45 -1.06 -1.48
CA THR A 186 25.96 -1.61 -2.75
C THR A 186 24.65 -0.94 -3.17
N VAL A 187 23.74 -0.70 -2.21
CA VAL A 187 22.48 0.00 -2.47
C VAL A 187 22.77 1.43 -2.88
N GLN A 188 23.66 2.13 -2.16
CA GLN A 188 24.07 3.49 -2.49
C GLN A 188 24.64 3.59 -3.91
N ARG A 189 25.58 2.72 -4.29
CA ARG A 189 26.20 2.75 -5.62
C ARG A 189 25.17 2.54 -6.74
N ARG A 190 24.17 1.69 -6.51
CA ARG A 190 23.09 1.46 -7.47
C ARG A 190 22.16 2.67 -7.56
N LEU A 191 21.81 3.27 -6.42
CA LEU A 191 21.04 4.52 -6.37
C LEU A 191 21.75 5.66 -7.10
N ASP A 192 23.06 5.83 -6.89
CA ASP A 192 23.89 6.83 -7.56
C ASP A 192 23.93 6.62 -9.08
N ALA A 193 23.98 5.35 -9.52
CA ALA A 193 24.00 4.99 -10.94
C ALA A 193 22.71 5.36 -11.68
N LEU A 194 21.59 5.53 -10.98
CA LEU A 194 20.34 6.03 -11.58
C LEU A 194 20.39 7.53 -11.90
N GLY A 195 21.41 8.27 -11.44
CA GLY A 195 21.53 9.72 -11.64
C GLY A 195 20.58 10.54 -10.76
N ALA A 196 20.29 11.78 -11.15
CA ALA A 196 19.28 12.60 -10.50
C ALA A 196 17.86 12.05 -10.76
N ALA A 197 16.94 12.22 -9.82
CA ALA A 197 15.54 11.92 -10.07
C ALA A 197 14.99 12.87 -11.13
N GLU A 198 14.36 12.33 -12.17
CA GLU A 198 13.49 13.14 -13.02
C GLU A 198 12.30 13.62 -12.18
N ALA A 199 11.90 14.88 -12.35
CA ALA A 199 10.72 15.38 -11.66
C ALA A 199 9.51 14.55 -12.12
N PRO A 200 8.68 14.02 -11.19
CA PRO A 200 7.51 13.25 -11.57
C PRO A 200 6.66 14.07 -12.54
N THR A 201 6.23 13.44 -13.63
CA THR A 201 5.28 14.07 -14.56
C THR A 201 3.94 14.12 -13.84
N ARG A 202 3.63 15.27 -13.23
CA ARG A 202 2.34 15.48 -12.56
C ARG A 202 1.24 15.45 -13.59
N VAL A 203 0.43 14.40 -13.59
CA VAL A 203 -0.79 14.43 -14.38
C VAL A 203 -1.84 15.18 -13.58
N ALA A 204 -2.36 16.26 -14.14
CA ALA A 204 -3.38 17.05 -13.46
C ALA A 204 -4.62 16.18 -13.17
N LEU A 205 -4.99 16.11 -11.89
CA LEU A 205 -6.27 15.57 -11.46
C LEU A 205 -7.35 16.64 -11.71
N THR A 206 -8.18 16.43 -12.72
CA THR A 206 -9.21 17.40 -13.14
C THR A 206 -10.59 16.75 -13.14
N GLY A 207 -11.64 17.55 -12.94
CA GLY A 207 -13.03 17.11 -13.01
C GLY A 207 -13.71 17.00 -11.65
N SER A 208 -14.84 16.30 -11.60
CA SER A 208 -15.59 16.05 -10.37
C SER A 208 -14.84 15.09 -9.43
N PHE A 209 -15.21 15.03 -8.15
CA PHE A 209 -14.61 14.07 -7.21
C PHE A 209 -14.82 12.63 -7.66
N GLU A 210 -15.97 12.31 -8.26
CA GLU A 210 -16.28 11.00 -8.80
C GLU A 210 -15.40 10.66 -10.02
N THR A 211 -15.03 11.68 -10.81
CA THR A 211 -14.13 11.49 -11.96
C THR A 211 -12.70 11.23 -11.49
N ILE A 212 -12.27 11.98 -10.48
CA ILE A 212 -10.96 11.79 -9.85
C ILE A 212 -10.90 10.42 -9.15
N ALA A 213 -11.95 10.04 -8.42
CA ALA A 213 -12.02 8.76 -7.72
C ALA A 213 -11.94 7.57 -8.68
N ARG A 214 -12.72 7.59 -9.78
CA ARG A 214 -12.61 6.56 -10.83
C ARG A 214 -11.22 6.47 -11.42
N ARG A 215 -10.57 7.61 -11.66
CA ARG A 215 -9.21 7.62 -12.18
C ARG A 215 -8.22 7.01 -11.18
N LEU A 216 -8.31 7.37 -9.90
CA LEU A 216 -7.49 6.79 -8.84
C LEU A 216 -7.74 5.28 -8.70
N ARG A 217 -8.99 4.83 -8.87
CA ARG A 217 -9.34 3.41 -8.89
C ARG A 217 -8.70 2.68 -10.07
N ASP A 218 -8.77 3.27 -11.26
CA ASP A 218 -8.20 2.68 -12.47
C ASP A 218 -6.67 2.59 -12.34
N GLU A 219 -6.02 3.64 -11.80
CA GLU A 219 -4.59 3.64 -11.47
C GLU A 219 -4.24 2.58 -10.40
N TYR A 220 -5.04 2.46 -9.34
CA TYR A 220 -4.89 1.41 -8.33
C TYR A 220 -5.03 0.01 -8.94
N CYS A 221 -5.97 -0.18 -9.86
CA CYS A 221 -6.17 -1.45 -10.56
C CYS A 221 -5.03 -1.78 -11.54
N GLU A 222 -4.47 -0.80 -12.23
CA GLU A 222 -3.38 -0.99 -13.19
C GLU A 222 -2.02 -1.18 -12.51
N GLY A 223 -1.74 -0.40 -11.47
CA GLY A 223 -0.44 -0.38 -10.77
C GLY A 223 -0.34 -1.30 -9.56
N GLY A 224 -1.46 -1.72 -9.00
CA GLY A 224 -1.54 -2.37 -7.69
C GLY A 224 -1.24 -1.41 -6.52
N SER A 225 -1.30 -1.92 -5.30
CA SER A 225 -0.71 -1.28 -4.10
C SER A 225 0.37 -2.18 -3.52
N ALA A 226 1.15 -1.67 -2.56
CA ALA A 226 1.98 -2.55 -1.75
C ALA A 226 1.06 -3.64 -1.15
N GLY A 227 1.30 -4.92 -1.48
CA GLY A 227 0.52 -6.06 -0.99
C GLY A 227 -0.53 -6.59 -1.95
N PHE A 228 -0.80 -5.87 -3.04
CA PHE A 228 -1.88 -6.16 -3.97
C PHE A 228 -1.35 -6.24 -5.39
N VAL A 229 -1.50 -7.40 -6.03
CA VAL A 229 -1.09 -7.60 -7.43
C VAL A 229 -2.32 -7.68 -8.32
N ARG A 230 -2.19 -7.25 -9.57
CA ARG A 230 -3.30 -7.23 -10.55
C ARG A 230 -4.02 -8.58 -10.66
N GLU A 231 -3.29 -9.68 -10.50
CA GLU A 231 -3.83 -11.04 -10.59
C GLU A 231 -4.73 -11.45 -9.41
N ASP A 232 -4.71 -10.71 -8.30
CA ASP A 232 -5.63 -10.92 -7.17
C ASP A 232 -7.05 -10.39 -7.49
N LEU A 233 -7.17 -9.55 -8.53
CA LEU A 233 -8.44 -9.13 -9.11
C LEU A 233 -8.81 -9.97 -10.33
N GLU A 234 -10.04 -10.49 -10.34
CA GLU A 234 -10.62 -10.97 -11.60
C GLU A 234 -11.00 -9.79 -12.52
N SER A 235 -11.35 -8.64 -11.92
CA SER A 235 -11.66 -7.37 -12.61
C SER A 235 -11.54 -6.17 -11.67
N CYS A 236 -11.20 -4.99 -12.20
CA CYS A 236 -11.30 -3.70 -11.48
C CYS A 236 -12.70 -3.41 -10.93
N ASP A 237 -13.73 -4.06 -11.48
CA ASP A 237 -15.12 -3.93 -11.02
C ASP A 237 -15.34 -4.48 -9.60
N GLN A 238 -14.40 -5.26 -9.06
CA GLN A 238 -14.43 -5.76 -7.69
C GLN A 238 -13.98 -4.70 -6.66
N ILE A 239 -13.45 -3.55 -7.11
CA ILE A 239 -13.08 -2.45 -6.23
C ILE A 239 -14.34 -1.66 -5.86
N GLU A 240 -14.70 -1.70 -4.59
CA GLU A 240 -15.71 -0.83 -4.01
C GLU A 240 -15.12 0.57 -3.82
N GLU A 241 -15.81 1.59 -4.32
CA GLU A 241 -15.43 2.99 -4.18
C GLU A 241 -16.37 3.70 -3.21
N ASN A 242 -15.80 4.33 -2.18
CA ASN A 242 -16.51 5.15 -1.23
C ASN A 242 -15.95 6.57 -1.21
N LEU A 243 -16.85 7.56 -1.27
CA LEU A 243 -16.54 8.99 -1.27
C LEU A 243 -17.13 9.61 -0.02
N ARG A 244 -16.28 9.93 0.95
CA ARG A 244 -16.70 10.58 2.20
C ARG A 244 -16.44 12.08 2.12
N ALA A 245 -17.39 12.87 2.61
CA ALA A 245 -17.23 14.31 2.79
C ALA A 245 -16.91 14.64 4.25
N PRO A 246 -16.13 15.72 4.51
CA PRO A 246 -15.90 16.18 5.87
C PRO A 246 -17.19 16.74 6.47
N THR A 247 -17.32 16.65 7.78
CA THR A 247 -18.34 17.40 8.53
C THR A 247 -17.92 18.86 8.71
N GLY A 248 -18.80 19.70 9.23
CA GLY A 248 -18.53 21.12 9.47
C GLY A 248 -19.01 22.04 8.34
N THR A 249 -18.54 23.28 8.35
CA THR A 249 -19.03 24.32 7.43
C THR A 249 -18.31 24.23 6.08
N SER A 250 -19.06 23.93 5.01
CA SER A 250 -18.57 23.94 3.64
C SER A 250 -18.06 25.31 3.23
N SER A 251 -16.97 25.36 2.45
CA SER A 251 -16.46 26.58 1.82
C SER A 251 -16.57 26.49 0.29
N PRO A 252 -17.05 27.53 -0.40
CA PRO A 252 -17.00 27.54 -1.87
C PRO A 252 -15.57 27.65 -2.41
N ALA A 253 -14.61 28.09 -1.58
CA ALA A 253 -13.21 28.21 -1.96
C ALA A 253 -12.41 26.91 -1.77
N PHE A 254 -12.94 25.97 -0.99
CA PHE A 254 -12.18 24.83 -0.50
C PHE A 254 -13.12 23.64 -0.20
N ASP A 255 -12.97 22.55 -0.96
CA ASP A 255 -13.75 21.31 -0.79
C ASP A 255 -12.82 20.11 -0.74
N ALA A 256 -13.22 19.05 -0.02
CA ALA A 256 -12.41 17.85 0.16
C ALA A 256 -13.25 16.58 0.16
N ARG A 257 -12.72 15.49 -0.38
CA ARG A 257 -13.28 14.15 -0.25
C ARG A 257 -12.19 13.18 0.16
N LEU A 258 -12.54 12.28 1.05
CA LEU A 258 -11.76 11.08 1.29
C LEU A 258 -12.29 10.01 0.33
N VAL A 259 -11.44 9.60 -0.60
CA VAL A 259 -11.69 8.54 -1.58
C VAL A 259 -11.12 7.25 -1.02
N GLU A 260 -11.98 6.30 -0.71
CA GLU A 260 -11.61 4.97 -0.22
C GLU A 260 -11.91 3.95 -1.33
N HIS A 261 -10.92 3.13 -1.66
CA HIS A 261 -11.06 2.00 -2.57
C HIS A 261 -10.75 0.73 -1.82
N SER A 262 -11.68 -0.23 -1.81
CA SER A 262 -11.50 -1.50 -1.10
C SER A 262 -11.86 -2.71 -1.94
N VAL A 263 -11.19 -3.82 -1.71
CA VAL A 263 -11.41 -5.12 -2.37
C VAL A 263 -11.53 -6.19 -1.29
N THR A 264 -12.54 -7.06 -1.38
CA THR A 264 -12.86 -8.04 -0.30
C THR A 264 -12.85 -9.51 -0.76
N VAL A 265 -12.18 -9.86 -1.87
CA VAL A 265 -12.35 -11.17 -2.51
C VAL A 265 -11.58 -12.30 -1.79
N LEU A 266 -10.40 -12.03 -1.21
CA LEU A 266 -9.55 -13.01 -0.48
C LEU A 266 -8.79 -12.37 0.70
N GLY A 267 -9.49 -11.51 1.45
CA GLY A 267 -8.89 -10.52 2.33
C GLY A 267 -9.41 -9.13 1.95
N GLY A 268 -9.36 -8.18 2.88
CA GLY A 268 -9.66 -6.77 2.69
C GLY A 268 -8.39 -5.99 2.34
N ASP A 269 -8.25 -5.61 1.08
CA ASP A 269 -7.33 -4.56 0.67
C ASP A 269 -8.05 -3.22 0.70
N MET A 270 -7.38 -2.17 1.14
CA MET A 270 -7.93 -0.82 1.11
C MET A 270 -6.86 0.22 0.84
N THR A 271 -7.18 1.21 0.01
CA THR A 271 -6.41 2.45 -0.10
C THR A 271 -7.30 3.66 0.14
N ALA A 272 -6.78 4.66 0.84
CA ALA A 272 -7.48 5.91 1.13
C ALA A 272 -6.65 7.09 0.62
N MET A 273 -7.27 7.92 -0.21
CA MET A 273 -6.71 9.14 -0.78
C MET A 273 -7.55 10.34 -0.35
N LEU A 274 -6.93 11.32 0.28
CA LEU A 274 -7.55 12.61 0.54
C LEU A 274 -7.40 13.49 -0.70
N VAL A 275 -8.52 13.81 -1.34
CA VAL A 275 -8.58 14.72 -2.48
C VAL A 275 -9.10 16.08 -2.01
N VAL A 276 -8.32 17.14 -2.24
CA VAL A 276 -8.62 18.52 -1.88
C VAL A 276 -8.71 19.36 -3.16
N LYS A 277 -9.71 20.24 -3.22
CA LYS A 277 -9.97 21.13 -4.36
C LYS A 277 -10.15 22.58 -3.90
N ALA A 278 -9.55 23.50 -4.63
CA ALA A 278 -9.70 24.94 -4.41
C ALA A 278 -9.58 25.71 -5.73
N GLY A 279 -10.70 26.25 -6.21
CA GLY A 279 -10.79 26.78 -7.57
C GLY A 279 -10.43 25.71 -8.60
N GLU A 280 -9.45 26.00 -9.46
CA GLU A 280 -8.91 25.05 -10.46
C GLU A 280 -7.83 24.11 -9.89
N GLN A 281 -7.37 24.34 -8.66
CA GLN A 281 -6.36 23.48 -8.04
C GLN A 281 -7.01 22.23 -7.49
N THR A 282 -6.36 21.10 -7.74
CA THR A 282 -6.69 19.80 -7.16
C THR A 282 -5.42 19.17 -6.64
N ARG A 283 -5.52 18.55 -5.48
CA ARG A 283 -4.42 17.84 -4.84
C ARG A 283 -4.95 16.53 -4.28
N ALA A 284 -4.22 15.44 -4.50
CA ALA A 284 -4.48 14.17 -3.82
C ALA A 284 -3.32 13.86 -2.88
N VAL A 285 -3.66 13.39 -1.68
CA VAL A 285 -2.72 13.03 -0.63
C VAL A 285 -3.02 11.60 -0.21
N HIS A 286 -2.01 10.74 -0.23
CA HIS A 286 -2.15 9.39 0.29
C HIS A 286 -2.35 9.43 1.82
N VAL A 287 -3.37 8.71 2.29
CA VAL A 287 -3.77 8.68 3.70
C VAL A 287 -3.46 7.32 4.31
N ALA A 288 -3.84 6.25 3.63
CA ALA A 288 -3.69 4.89 4.12
C ALA A 288 -3.58 3.87 2.99
N SER A 289 -2.86 2.79 3.23
CA SER A 289 -2.99 1.53 2.50
C SER A 289 -3.00 0.41 3.53
N LEU A 290 -3.99 -0.46 3.47
CA LEU A 290 -4.15 -1.59 4.37
C LEU A 290 -4.27 -2.88 3.58
N TYR A 291 -3.76 -3.95 4.18
CA TYR A 291 -3.96 -5.32 3.74
C TYR A 291 -4.40 -6.17 4.95
N ASP A 292 -5.62 -6.69 4.90
CA ASP A 292 -6.14 -7.64 5.88
C ASP A 292 -6.47 -8.97 5.19
N PRO A 293 -5.63 -10.01 5.29
CA PRO A 293 -5.91 -11.31 4.66
C PRO A 293 -7.10 -12.06 5.28
N GLY A 294 -7.74 -11.53 6.33
CA GLY A 294 -8.90 -12.12 7.02
C GLY A 294 -8.62 -13.47 7.69
N THR A 295 -7.36 -13.90 7.73
CA THR A 295 -6.91 -15.23 8.17
C THR A 295 -5.50 -15.17 8.76
N MET A 296 -5.11 -16.20 9.53
CA MET A 296 -3.73 -16.43 9.99
C MET A 296 -3.17 -15.43 11.02
N GLY A 297 -4.00 -14.83 11.87
CA GLY A 297 -3.52 -13.98 12.98
C GLY A 297 -2.99 -12.61 12.54
N MET A 298 -3.08 -12.29 11.25
CA MET A 298 -2.91 -10.93 10.77
C MET A 298 -4.23 -10.18 10.79
N SER A 299 -4.18 -8.91 11.15
CA SER A 299 -5.31 -8.00 11.00
C SER A 299 -4.78 -6.59 10.78
N ALA A 300 -5.35 -5.89 9.82
CA ALA A 300 -5.13 -4.47 9.63
C ALA A 300 -6.48 -3.75 9.74
N SER A 301 -6.51 -2.59 10.40
CA SER A 301 -7.72 -1.78 10.54
C SER A 301 -7.43 -0.31 10.38
N TYR A 302 -8.40 0.41 9.82
CA TYR A 302 -8.35 1.83 9.56
C TYR A 302 -9.58 2.47 10.17
N ASP A 303 -9.36 3.54 10.93
CA ASP A 303 -10.44 4.31 11.55
C ASP A 303 -10.21 5.80 11.34
N VAL A 304 -11.24 6.48 10.82
CA VAL A 304 -11.27 7.93 10.68
C VAL A 304 -11.85 8.53 11.95
N GLN A 305 -10.97 8.97 12.84
CA GLN A 305 -11.34 9.55 14.12
C GLN A 305 -11.93 10.95 13.99
N ARG A 306 -11.45 11.71 13.00
CA ARG A 306 -11.89 13.08 12.74
C ARG A 306 -11.81 13.37 11.26
N PHE A 307 -12.83 14.00 10.69
CA PHE A 307 -12.81 14.48 9.32
C PHE A 307 -13.75 15.67 9.18
N GLU A 308 -13.21 16.87 9.35
CA GLU A 308 -14.02 18.09 9.43
C GLU A 308 -13.31 19.34 8.91
N LEU A 309 -14.10 20.32 8.49
CA LEU A 309 -13.66 21.68 8.16
C LEU A 309 -13.77 22.58 9.39
N VAL A 310 -12.67 23.22 9.78
CA VAL A 310 -12.53 24.03 11.00
C VAL A 310 -11.81 25.33 10.67
N ASP A 311 -12.30 26.47 11.15
CA ASP A 311 -11.59 27.75 11.10
C ASP A 311 -10.46 27.75 12.14
N LEU A 312 -9.28 27.28 11.74
CA LEU A 312 -8.07 27.25 12.57
C LEU A 312 -7.27 28.54 12.41
N ILE A 313 -7.32 29.19 11.24
CA ILE A 313 -6.68 30.49 10.96
C ILE A 313 -7.76 31.58 10.91
N PRO A 314 -7.96 32.36 12.00
CA PRO A 314 -9.08 33.27 12.10
C PRO A 314 -9.19 34.26 10.93
N GLY A 315 -10.37 34.30 10.31
CA GLY A 315 -10.67 35.19 9.18
C GLY A 315 -10.27 34.63 7.81
N GLY A 316 -9.79 33.39 7.75
CA GLY A 316 -9.48 32.65 6.53
C GLY A 316 -10.64 31.77 6.03
N SER A 317 -10.34 30.95 5.02
CA SER A 317 -11.18 29.79 4.68
C SER A 317 -10.92 28.68 5.70
N PRO A 318 -11.94 27.87 6.06
CA PRO A 318 -11.72 26.79 7.02
C PRO A 318 -10.68 25.79 6.48
N GLU A 319 -9.84 25.31 7.37
CA GLU A 319 -8.88 24.23 7.14
C GLU A 319 -9.55 22.87 7.33
N LEU A 320 -9.13 21.89 6.53
CA LEU A 320 -9.48 20.50 6.75
C LEU A 320 -8.60 19.89 7.83
N VAL A 321 -9.23 19.22 8.79
CA VAL A 321 -8.55 18.31 9.73
C VAL A 321 -9.05 16.89 9.49
N LEU A 322 -8.14 16.01 9.08
CA LEU A 322 -8.35 14.57 8.96
C LEU A 322 -7.45 13.86 9.96
N GLN A 323 -8.03 13.06 10.85
CA GLN A 323 -7.29 12.22 11.78
C GLN A 323 -7.62 10.76 11.52
N VAL A 324 -6.58 9.95 11.33
CA VAL A 324 -6.70 8.53 11.05
C VAL A 324 -5.85 7.74 12.02
N SER A 325 -6.45 6.70 12.59
CA SER A 325 -5.75 5.63 13.28
C SER A 325 -5.66 4.41 12.38
N GLN A 326 -4.48 3.81 12.32
CA GLN A 326 -4.22 2.51 11.69
C GLN A 326 -3.73 1.56 12.76
N ASN A 327 -4.24 0.33 12.74
CA ASN A 327 -3.70 -0.73 13.59
C ASN A 327 -3.33 -1.91 12.73
N GLU A 328 -2.17 -2.49 12.99
CA GLU A 328 -1.67 -3.68 12.35
C GLU A 328 -1.28 -4.70 13.41
N ASN A 329 -1.60 -5.96 13.17
CA ASN A 329 -1.14 -7.10 13.95
C ASN A 329 -0.71 -8.16 12.95
N ASP A 330 0.46 -8.72 13.17
CA ASP A 330 1.01 -9.84 12.43
C ASP A 330 1.51 -10.87 13.46
N GLU A 331 0.74 -11.95 13.61
CA GLU A 331 1.19 -13.15 14.31
C GLU A 331 1.79 -14.08 13.27
N ASP A 332 3.12 -14.28 13.30
CA ASP A 332 3.76 -15.26 12.44
C ASP A 332 3.15 -16.64 12.73
N MET A 333 2.91 -17.42 11.68
CA MET A 333 2.40 -18.80 11.76
C MET A 333 3.43 -19.76 12.40
N GLY A 334 4.52 -19.22 12.93
CA GLY A 334 5.47 -19.81 13.86
C GLY A 334 5.11 -19.74 15.35
N VAL A 335 3.89 -19.34 15.77
CA VAL A 335 3.29 -19.53 17.13
C VAL A 335 4.00 -18.80 18.29
N CYS A 336 5.21 -18.30 18.12
CA CYS A 336 5.97 -17.67 19.19
C CYS A 336 6.54 -16.29 18.82
N GLU A 337 6.21 -15.69 17.68
CA GLU A 337 6.50 -14.28 17.43
C GLU A 337 5.23 -13.53 17.04
N ARG A 338 5.06 -12.32 17.60
CA ARG A 338 3.98 -11.40 17.26
C ARG A 338 4.56 -10.02 17.10
N THR A 339 4.17 -9.35 16.03
CA THR A 339 4.50 -7.94 15.83
C THR A 339 3.25 -7.18 15.44
N GLY A 340 3.31 -5.88 15.58
CA GLY A 340 2.22 -5.02 15.16
C GLY A 340 2.40 -3.65 15.74
N GLY A 341 1.36 -2.85 15.58
CA GLY A 341 1.38 -1.52 16.09
C GLY A 341 0.12 -0.71 15.82
N THR A 342 0.17 0.51 16.33
CA THR A 342 -0.85 1.53 16.09
C THR A 342 -0.14 2.78 15.62
N ASP A 343 -0.63 3.35 14.52
CA ASP A 343 -0.20 4.64 14.01
C ASP A 343 -1.37 5.61 13.98
N LEU A 344 -1.21 6.76 14.62
CA LEU A 344 -2.16 7.86 14.58
C LEU A 344 -1.53 9.03 13.83
N ARG A 345 -2.23 9.53 12.82
CA ARG A 345 -1.76 10.67 12.03
C ARG A 345 -2.87 11.69 11.82
N THR A 346 -2.47 12.95 11.82
CA THR A 346 -3.35 14.10 11.54
C THR A 346 -2.87 14.82 10.30
N TRP A 347 -3.72 14.91 9.29
CA TRP A 347 -3.53 15.77 8.14
C TRP A 347 -4.26 17.09 8.39
N VAL A 348 -3.56 18.19 8.16
CA VAL A 348 -4.15 19.53 8.12
C VAL A 348 -3.94 20.08 6.72
N CYS A 349 -5.02 20.42 6.03
CA CYS A 349 -4.95 21.05 4.71
C CYS A 349 -5.65 22.39 4.70
N GLY A 350 -5.07 23.38 4.03
CA GLY A 350 -5.62 24.73 3.95
C GLY A 350 -5.09 25.51 2.75
N LEU A 351 -5.60 26.73 2.60
CA LEU A 351 -5.13 27.67 1.59
C LEU A 351 -4.13 28.64 2.20
N VAL A 352 -2.90 28.60 1.71
CA VAL A 352 -1.86 29.57 2.07
C VAL A 352 -1.41 30.26 0.80
N ASP A 353 -1.49 31.59 0.77
CA ASP A 353 -1.18 32.41 -0.42
C ASP A 353 -1.93 31.97 -1.70
N GLY A 354 -3.15 31.43 -1.52
CA GLY A 354 -4.00 30.95 -2.61
C GLY A 354 -3.64 29.56 -3.16
N ALA A 355 -2.68 28.85 -2.57
CA ALA A 355 -2.30 27.49 -2.95
C ALA A 355 -2.75 26.45 -1.90
N ILE A 356 -3.05 25.22 -2.35
CA ILE A 356 -3.40 24.10 -1.45
C ILE A 356 -2.13 23.55 -0.81
N HIS A 357 -2.06 23.63 0.52
CA HIS A 357 -1.02 23.03 1.33
C HIS A 357 -1.61 21.98 2.28
N CYS A 358 -0.90 20.87 2.48
CA CYS A 358 -1.30 19.78 3.35
C CYS A 358 -0.10 19.30 4.19
N ALA A 359 -0.20 19.41 5.51
CA ALA A 359 0.79 18.88 6.44
C ALA A 359 0.30 17.57 7.06
N ALA A 360 1.15 16.54 7.02
CA ALA A 360 0.91 15.24 7.66
C ALA A 360 1.71 15.16 8.96
N LEU A 361 1.02 15.12 10.09
CA LEU A 361 1.59 15.16 11.43
C LEU A 361 1.48 13.78 12.08
N PRO A 362 2.59 13.04 12.26
CA PRO A 362 2.59 11.76 12.97
C PRO A 362 2.40 12.00 14.48
N MET A 363 1.26 11.58 15.01
CA MET A 363 0.83 11.86 16.39
C MET A 363 1.24 10.77 17.33
N GLU A 364 1.04 9.53 16.93
CA GLU A 364 1.39 8.38 17.73
C GLU A 364 1.92 7.32 16.79
N SER A 365 2.96 6.65 17.23
CA SER A 365 3.34 5.35 16.68
C SER A 365 3.68 4.47 17.86
N THR A 366 3.08 3.31 17.93
CA THR A 366 3.43 2.26 18.89
C THR A 366 3.69 1.01 18.10
N GLY A 367 4.93 0.55 18.06
CA GLY A 367 5.29 -0.77 17.55
C GLY A 367 5.53 -1.73 18.71
N TYR A 368 5.16 -2.98 18.53
CA TYR A 368 5.58 -4.04 19.43
C TYR A 368 6.12 -5.24 18.67
N PHE A 369 7.03 -5.93 19.33
CA PHE A 369 7.58 -7.21 18.94
C PHE A 369 7.63 -8.09 20.19
N GLU A 370 6.95 -9.21 20.13
CA GLU A 370 6.92 -10.21 21.17
C GLU A 370 7.46 -11.51 20.59
N ARG A 371 8.32 -12.17 21.35
CA ARG A 371 8.85 -13.49 21.10
C ARG A 371 8.65 -14.33 22.35
N ASP A 372 7.84 -15.37 22.26
CA ASP A 372 7.61 -16.36 23.31
C ASP A 372 8.79 -17.35 23.41
N ASP A 373 8.84 -18.06 24.53
CA ASP A 373 9.87 -19.07 24.79
C ASP A 373 9.79 -20.25 23.79
N GLY A 374 10.95 -20.77 23.39
CA GLY A 374 11.06 -21.87 22.42
C GLY A 374 11.04 -21.45 20.94
N CYS A 375 11.25 -20.16 20.65
CA CYS A 375 11.40 -19.64 19.31
C CYS A 375 12.84 -19.84 18.78
N CYS A 376 13.06 -20.91 18.01
CA CYS A 376 14.39 -21.30 17.54
C CYS A 376 14.43 -21.44 16.01
N GLU A 377 15.38 -20.74 15.34
CA GLU A 377 15.79 -21.09 13.98
C GLU A 377 16.60 -22.41 14.04
N GLU A 378 16.28 -23.40 13.19
CA GLU A 378 16.78 -24.77 13.37
C GLU A 378 18.27 -24.92 12.98
N GLY A 379 19.14 -25.00 13.99
CA GLY A 379 20.60 -25.12 13.88
C GLY A 379 21.38 -24.23 14.85
N ASP A 380 20.69 -23.25 15.44
CA ASP A 380 21.25 -22.24 16.35
C ASP A 380 20.62 -22.32 17.75
N GLU A 381 21.22 -21.61 18.70
CA GLU A 381 20.70 -21.43 20.05
C GLU A 381 19.33 -20.73 19.96
N CYS A 382 18.34 -21.17 20.75
CA CYS A 382 17.03 -20.53 20.75
C CYS A 382 17.20 -19.08 21.20
N ASP A 383 16.62 -18.15 20.44
CA ASP A 383 16.61 -16.78 20.90
C ASP A 383 15.78 -16.70 22.19
N PRO A 384 16.25 -15.96 23.20
CA PRO A 384 15.50 -15.81 24.43
C PRO A 384 14.15 -15.13 24.16
N PRO A 385 13.13 -15.36 25.02
CA PRO A 385 11.89 -14.62 24.93
C PRO A 385 12.17 -13.12 25.02
N MET A 386 11.45 -12.36 24.23
CA MET A 386 11.63 -10.93 24.06
C MET A 386 10.26 -10.27 24.04
N SER A 387 10.14 -9.12 24.68
CA SER A 387 8.97 -8.27 24.55
C SER A 387 9.48 -6.85 24.50
N GLU A 388 9.39 -6.28 23.31
CA GLU A 388 9.80 -4.93 23.01
C GLU A 388 8.57 -4.16 22.56
N THR A 389 8.30 -3.07 23.25
CA THR A 389 7.37 -2.05 22.76
C THR A 389 8.17 -0.78 22.60
N SER A 390 8.02 -0.15 21.45
CA SER A 390 8.66 1.12 21.13
C SER A 390 7.63 2.06 20.55
N GLY A 391 7.86 3.37 20.67
CA GLY A 391 6.93 4.32 20.13
C GLY A 391 7.12 5.74 20.64
N TYR A 392 6.33 6.64 20.08
CA TYR A 392 6.25 8.04 20.49
C TYR A 392 4.78 8.47 20.54
N ARG A 393 4.53 9.53 21.30
CA ARG A 393 3.21 10.16 21.36
C ARG A 393 3.36 11.68 21.42
N TYR A 394 2.57 12.36 20.62
CA TYR A 394 2.40 13.80 20.60
C TYR A 394 0.91 14.15 20.72
N THR A 395 0.63 15.32 21.25
CA THR A 395 -0.70 15.93 21.20
C THR A 395 -0.65 17.23 20.42
N LEU A 396 -1.72 17.53 19.71
CA LEU A 396 -1.92 18.80 19.01
C LEU A 396 -3.06 19.56 19.65
N ALA A 397 -2.82 20.83 19.93
CA ALA A 397 -3.86 21.80 20.20
C ALA A 397 -3.76 22.93 19.17
N PHE A 398 -4.90 23.36 18.64
CA PHE A 398 -4.98 24.51 17.76
C PHE A 398 -5.48 25.72 18.55
N ASP A 399 -4.78 26.84 18.43
CA ASP A 399 -5.10 28.07 19.14
C ASP A 399 -4.79 29.30 18.27
N ALA A 400 -5.85 29.92 17.74
CA ALA A 400 -5.82 31.17 16.99
C ALA A 400 -4.72 31.23 15.91
N GLY A 401 -4.79 30.35 14.92
CA GLY A 401 -3.80 30.27 13.83
C GLY A 401 -2.47 29.61 14.22
N ASN A 402 -2.35 29.08 15.43
CA ASN A 402 -1.17 28.36 15.89
C ASN A 402 -1.49 26.90 16.15
N VAL A 403 -0.48 26.06 16.01
CA VAL A 403 -0.45 24.68 16.45
C VAL A 403 0.52 24.57 17.62
N VAL A 404 0.06 23.95 18.71
CA VAL A 404 0.87 23.63 19.87
C VAL A 404 1.09 22.12 19.88
N VAL A 405 2.34 21.70 19.63
CA VAL A 405 2.73 20.29 19.70
C VAL A 405 3.33 20.03 21.07
N THR A 406 2.77 19.07 21.80
CA THR A 406 3.30 18.65 23.09
C THR A 406 3.74 17.20 23.02
N ARG A 407 4.93 16.89 23.53
CA ARG A 407 5.39 15.51 23.69
C ARG A 407 4.60 14.86 24.83
N GLY A 408 3.87 13.81 24.52
CA GLY A 408 3.14 13.00 25.48
C GLY A 408 4.05 11.99 26.18
N ALA A 409 3.50 11.28 27.17
CA ALA A 409 4.16 10.11 27.71
C ALA A 409 4.23 9.03 26.63
N ALA A 410 5.45 8.59 26.30
CA ALA A 410 5.66 7.50 25.37
C ALA A 410 5.04 6.21 25.94
N PRO A 411 4.43 5.37 25.09
CA PRO A 411 3.76 4.16 25.53
C PRO A 411 4.72 3.08 26.08
N ALA A 412 6.04 3.19 25.82
CA ALA A 412 7.06 2.27 26.32
C ALA A 412 8.49 2.86 26.21
N GLN A 413 9.53 2.04 26.43
CA GLN A 413 10.95 2.41 26.42
C GLN A 413 11.32 3.03 25.06
N THR A 414 11.67 4.32 25.07
CA THR A 414 11.93 5.09 23.85
C THR A 414 13.36 4.87 23.37
N ASP A 415 13.60 3.80 22.62
CA ASP A 415 14.85 3.63 21.85
C ASP A 415 14.73 4.19 20.42
N PHE A 416 13.66 4.95 20.12
CA PHE A 416 13.53 5.67 18.86
C PHE A 416 14.68 6.68 18.70
N THR A 417 15.52 6.42 17.69
CA THR A 417 16.67 7.26 17.35
C THR A 417 16.26 8.55 16.64
N GLU A 418 15.05 8.63 16.08
CA GLU A 418 14.50 9.82 15.44
C GLU A 418 13.04 10.06 15.83
N GLU A 419 12.79 11.15 16.54
CA GLU A 419 11.45 11.60 16.90
C GLU A 419 10.93 12.60 15.86
N PRO A 420 9.88 12.28 15.09
CA PRO A 420 9.56 13.01 13.86
C PRO A 420 9.12 14.46 14.11
N LEU A 421 8.59 14.76 15.30
CA LEU A 421 8.14 16.10 15.69
C LEU A 421 9.00 16.73 16.79
N ALA A 422 10.18 16.19 17.11
CA ALA A 422 11.03 16.74 18.18
C ALA A 422 11.34 18.24 17.98
N ASN A 423 11.60 18.66 16.75
CA ASN A 423 11.88 20.07 16.41
C ASN A 423 10.63 20.96 16.32
N TRP A 424 9.45 20.35 16.40
CA TRP A 424 8.15 21.02 16.37
C TRP A 424 7.48 21.08 17.75
N VAL A 425 8.13 20.59 18.81
CA VAL A 425 7.62 20.70 20.18
C VAL A 425 7.59 22.17 20.59
N GLY A 426 6.39 22.65 20.95
CA GLY A 426 6.13 24.05 21.28
C GLY A 426 5.01 24.65 20.43
N ARG A 427 4.95 25.97 20.41
CA ARG A 427 3.94 26.73 19.66
C ARG A 427 4.52 27.19 18.33
N HIS A 428 3.87 26.83 17.24
CA HIS A 428 4.24 27.19 15.88
C HIS A 428 3.07 27.81 15.12
N SER A 429 3.36 28.67 14.16
CA SER A 429 2.34 29.16 13.22
C SER A 429 1.83 28.00 12.36
N LEU A 430 0.51 27.89 12.22
CA LEU A 430 -0.10 26.88 11.35
C LEU A 430 0.25 27.12 9.88
N GLU A 431 0.32 28.37 9.44
CA GLU A 431 0.76 28.71 8.08
C GLU A 431 2.20 28.25 7.82
N ALA A 432 3.09 28.41 8.81
CA ALA A 432 4.47 27.96 8.68
C ALA A 432 4.54 26.42 8.56
N LEU A 433 3.73 25.71 9.34
CA LEU A 433 3.61 24.25 9.27
C LEU A 433 3.09 23.78 7.90
N LEU A 434 2.05 24.43 7.37
CA LEU A 434 1.51 24.14 6.04
C LEU A 434 2.53 24.41 4.92
N ARG A 435 3.39 25.43 5.06
CA ARG A 435 4.46 25.72 4.09
C ARG A 435 5.64 24.74 4.15
N GLU A 436 5.91 24.14 5.31
CA GLU A 436 7.02 23.18 5.51
C GLU A 436 6.74 21.75 4.98
N GLU A 437 5.58 21.55 4.35
CA GLU A 437 5.09 20.32 3.71
C GLU A 437 6.15 19.35 3.18
N ALA A 438 7.16 19.83 2.45
CA ALA A 438 8.19 18.99 1.84
C ALA A 438 9.12 18.27 2.84
N ARG A 439 9.28 18.79 4.07
CA ARG A 439 10.20 18.23 5.07
C ARG A 439 9.55 17.10 5.89
N MET A 440 8.24 17.18 6.11
CA MET A 440 7.51 16.21 6.94
C MET A 440 7.11 14.94 6.16
N SER A 441 6.81 15.07 4.86
CA SER A 441 6.57 13.91 3.98
C SER A 441 7.83 13.06 3.72
N GLN A 442 9.02 13.66 3.78
CA GLN A 442 10.29 12.94 3.62
C GLN A 442 10.74 12.19 4.89
N ALA A 443 10.43 12.74 6.07
CA ALA A 443 10.74 12.10 7.35
C ALA A 443 9.88 10.86 7.64
N THR A 444 8.78 10.64 6.89
CA THR A 444 7.79 9.58 7.13
C THR A 444 7.72 8.52 6.03
N GLY A 445 8.68 8.53 5.08
CA GLY A 445 8.83 7.46 4.09
C GLY A 445 7.73 7.34 3.01
N MET A 446 6.68 8.19 3.01
CA MET A 446 5.64 8.21 1.97
C MET A 446 5.78 9.41 1.04
N GLY A 447 6.93 9.52 0.41
CA GLY A 447 7.19 10.50 -0.63
C GLY A 447 6.58 10.12 -1.97
N SER A 448 5.30 9.74 -2.05
CA SER A 448 4.57 9.71 -3.33
C SER A 448 3.51 10.82 -3.32
N THR A 449 3.94 12.03 -3.66
CA THR A 449 3.03 13.13 -3.99
C THR A 449 2.71 13.07 -5.48
N PHE A 450 1.43 12.89 -5.82
CA PHE A 450 0.90 13.01 -7.19
C PHE A 450 0.67 14.49 -7.55
#